data_AF-A0A6N9SI85-F1
#
_entry.id   AF-A0A6N9SI85-F1
#
_cell.length_a   1.000
_cell.length_b   1.000
_cell.length_c   1.000
_cell.angle_alpha   90.00
_cell.angle_beta   90.00
_cell.angle_gamma   90.00
#
_symmetry.space_group_name_H-M   'P 1'
#
loop_
_entity.id
_entity.type
_entity.pdbx_description
1 polymer ?
#
loop_
_entity_poly.entity_id
_entity_poly.type
_entity_poly.pdbx_seq_one_letter_code
_entity_poly.pdbx_strand_id
1 'polypeptide(L)'
;VPEIILLNSHDGSSSYQMLPGYFRAICTNGLVCGQSLGEVRVPHRGNVVDRVIEGAYEVVGVFDLIEEKRDAMQSLVLPPPARQALAQAA
;
A
#
# COMPACT_ATOMS: atom_id res chain seq x y z
N VAL A 1 -3.73 6.59 -9.03
CA VAL A 1 -3.92 5.28 -9.71
C VAL A 1 -3.33 4.23 -8.78
N PRO A 2 -3.97 3.06 -8.59
CA PRO A 2 -3.38 1.98 -7.81
C PRO A 2 -2.08 1.49 -8.46
N GLU A 3 -1.10 1.18 -7.64
CA GLU A 3 0.25 0.78 -8.05
C GLU A 3 0.66 -0.50 -7.31
N ILE A 4 1.57 -1.27 -7.90
CA ILE A 4 2.21 -2.42 -7.26
C ILE A 4 3.72 -2.20 -7.31
N ILE A 5 4.38 -2.26 -6.17
CA ILE A 5 5.84 -2.35 -6.11
C ILE A 5 6.23 -3.82 -6.04
N LEU A 6 7.06 -4.25 -6.97
CA LEU A 6 7.70 -5.56 -6.95
C LEU A 6 9.10 -5.42 -6.39
N LEU A 7 9.34 -5.99 -5.21
CA LEU A 7 10.68 -6.11 -4.64
C LEU A 7 11.20 -7.50 -4.95
N ASN A 8 12.38 -7.59 -5.56
CA ASN A 8 13.01 -8.85 -5.89
C ASN A 8 14.39 -8.92 -5.25
N SER A 9 14.85 -10.15 -4.99
CA SER A 9 16.15 -10.41 -4.39
C SER A 9 16.94 -11.32 -5.31
N HIS A 10 18.04 -10.77 -5.82
CA HIS A 10 18.82 -11.40 -6.88
C HIS A 10 19.61 -12.64 -6.41
N ASP A 11 19.85 -12.81 -5.11
CA ASP A 11 20.64 -13.92 -4.56
C ASP A 11 19.79 -15.10 -4.05
N GLY A 12 18.46 -15.01 -4.19
CA GLY A 12 17.52 -16.07 -3.76
C GLY A 12 17.50 -16.30 -2.24
N SER A 13 18.13 -15.42 -1.45
CA SER A 13 18.17 -15.50 0.02
C SER A 13 16.92 -14.92 0.68
N SER A 14 16.16 -14.09 -0.04
CA SER A 14 14.92 -13.51 0.44
C SER A 14 13.78 -13.70 -0.56
N SER A 15 12.53 -13.67 -0.09
CA SER A 15 11.34 -13.75 -0.94
C SER A 15 11.22 -12.52 -1.85
N TYR A 16 10.73 -12.67 -3.07
CA TYR A 16 10.19 -11.52 -3.78
C TYR A 16 8.87 -11.08 -3.12
N GLN A 17 8.57 -9.79 -3.19
CA GLN A 17 7.44 -9.17 -2.51
C GLN A 17 6.61 -8.35 -3.49
N MET A 18 5.29 -8.41 -3.30
CA MET A 18 4.32 -7.57 -4.01
C MET A 18 3.65 -6.66 -3.00
N LEU A 19 3.80 -5.36 -3.19
CA LEU A 19 3.26 -4.33 -2.32
C LEU A 19 2.19 -3.57 -3.12
N PRO A 20 0.89 -3.87 -2.95
CA PRO A 20 -0.17 -3.04 -3.50
C PRO A 20 -0.30 -1.75 -2.70
N GLY A 21 -0.55 -0.64 -3.39
CA GLY A 21 -0.71 0.64 -2.72
C GLY A 21 -0.93 1.83 -3.65
N TYR A 22 -1.02 3.01 -3.04
CA TYR A 22 -0.89 4.29 -3.73
C TYR A 22 0.39 4.93 -3.22
N PHE A 23 1.48 4.84 -3.98
CA PHE A 23 2.79 5.26 -3.48
C PHE A 23 3.05 6.76 -3.65
N ARG A 24 2.08 7.49 -4.22
CA ARG A 24 2.15 8.93 -4.35
C ARG A 24 0.77 9.59 -4.35
N ALA A 25 0.28 9.95 -3.16
CA ALA A 25 -0.61 11.10 -2.96
C ALA A 25 -0.57 11.50 -1.47
N ILE A 26 0.06 12.64 -1.17
CA ILE A 26 -0.16 13.35 0.10
C ILE A 26 -1.59 13.87 0.03
N CYS A 27 -2.49 13.40 0.90
CA CYS A 27 -3.81 13.98 0.99
C CYS A 27 -3.65 15.46 1.39
N THR A 28 -4.54 16.34 0.93
CA THR A 28 -4.46 17.79 1.24
C THR A 28 -4.53 18.09 2.74
N ASN A 29 -5.00 17.13 3.55
CA ASN A 29 -4.99 17.16 5.00
C ASN A 29 -3.73 16.54 5.65
N GLY A 30 -2.66 16.31 4.89
CA GLY A 30 -1.38 15.78 5.37
C GLY A 30 -1.39 14.28 5.66
N LEU A 31 -2.51 13.57 5.43
CA LEU A 31 -2.57 12.11 5.60
C LEU A 31 -1.85 11.42 4.44
N VAL A 32 -0.93 10.51 4.78
CA VAL A 32 -0.19 9.71 3.80
C VAL A 32 -0.83 8.33 3.72
N CYS A 33 -1.28 7.94 2.53
CA CYS A 33 -1.71 6.57 2.23
C CYS A 33 -0.48 5.65 2.06
N GLY A 34 0.33 5.51 3.12
CA GLY A 34 1.66 4.90 3.06
C GLY A 34 1.80 3.56 3.78
N GLN A 35 0.75 3.03 4.40
CA GLN A 35 0.81 1.69 4.98
C GLN A 35 0.53 0.64 3.89
N SER A 36 1.51 -0.22 3.64
CA SER A 36 1.35 -1.40 2.79
C SER A 36 0.27 -2.30 3.40
N LEU A 37 -0.89 -2.39 2.75
CA LEU A 37 -1.96 -3.31 3.11
C LEU A 37 -1.87 -4.51 2.17
N GLY A 38 -1.86 -5.73 2.69
CA GLY A 38 -1.83 -6.94 1.86
C GLY A 38 -0.50 -7.18 1.12
N GLU A 39 0.64 -6.93 1.79
CA GLU A 39 1.94 -7.35 1.25
C GLU A 39 1.98 -8.88 1.09
N VAL A 40 2.28 -9.34 -0.13
CA VAL A 40 2.45 -10.75 -0.42
C VAL A 40 3.93 -11.06 -0.58
N ARG A 41 4.39 -12.11 0.11
CA ARG A 41 5.77 -12.63 0.02
C ARG A 41 5.78 -13.99 -0.62
N VAL A 42 6.57 -14.14 -1.67
CA VAL A 42 6.71 -15.41 -2.37
C VAL A 42 8.17 -15.86 -2.37
N PRO A 43 8.47 -17.05 -1.80
CA PRO A 43 9.81 -17.57 -1.78
C PRO A 43 10.29 -17.97 -3.19
N HIS A 44 11.59 -17.81 -3.46
CA HIS A 44 12.20 -18.24 -4.74
C HIS A 44 12.44 -19.77 -4.84
N ARG A 45 11.89 -20.57 -3.92
CA ARG A 45 12.07 -22.03 -3.87
C ARG A 45 10.73 -22.75 -3.74
N GLY A 46 10.67 -23.97 -4.25
CA GLY A 46 9.45 -24.80 -4.24
C GLY A 46 8.53 -24.49 -5.41
N ASN A 47 7.22 -24.58 -5.19
CA ASN A 47 6.22 -24.32 -6.23
C ASN A 47 6.02 -22.81 -6.43
N VAL A 48 6.97 -22.17 -7.12
CA VAL A 48 6.99 -20.71 -7.29
C VAL A 48 5.84 -20.23 -8.16
N VAL A 49 5.52 -20.94 -9.25
CA VAL A 49 4.51 -20.49 -10.24
C VAL A 49 3.13 -20.35 -9.61
N ASP A 50 2.65 -21.39 -8.92
CA ASP A 50 1.32 -21.35 -8.32
C ASP A 50 1.24 -20.28 -7.22
N ARG A 51 2.32 -20.13 -6.44
CA ARG A 51 2.40 -19.08 -5.40
C ARG A 51 2.39 -17.66 -5.97
N VAL A 52 3.00 -17.46 -7.15
CA VAL A 52 2.92 -16.17 -7.86
C VAL A 52 1.49 -15.89 -8.29
N ILE A 53 0.81 -16.88 -8.87
CA ILE A 53 -0.55 -16.74 -9.37
C ILE A 53 -1.52 -16.45 -8.22
N GLU A 54 -1.47 -17.24 -7.15
CA GLU A 54 -2.26 -17.02 -5.94
C GLU A 54 -2.01 -15.63 -5.34
N GLY A 55 -0.73 -15.25 -5.20
CA GLY A 55 -0.35 -13.96 -4.68
C GLY A 55 -0.85 -12.79 -5.52
N ALA A 56 -0.89 -12.94 -6.85
CA ALA A 56 -1.42 -11.90 -7.73
C ALA A 56 -2.93 -11.70 -7.53
N TYR A 57 -3.70 -12.78 -7.35
CA TYR A 57 -5.13 -12.68 -7.05
C TYR A 57 -5.38 -12.02 -5.68
N GLU A 58 -4.57 -12.35 -4.68
CA GLU A 58 -4.64 -11.71 -3.35
C GLU A 58 -4.38 -10.21 -3.46
N VAL A 59 -3.31 -9.81 -4.15
CA VAL A 59 -2.95 -8.40 -4.38
C VAL A 59 -4.08 -7.64 -5.08
N VAL A 60 -4.69 -8.22 -6.11
CA VAL A 60 -5.81 -7.59 -6.82
C VAL A 60 -7.03 -7.41 -5.92
N GLY A 61 -7.34 -8.41 -5.07
CA GLY A 61 -8.46 -8.35 -4.14
C GLY A 61 -8.32 -7.29 -3.04
N VAL A 62 -7.11 -6.79 -2.78
CA VAL A 62 -6.85 -5.79 -1.73
C VAL A 62 -7.05 -4.36 -2.23
N PHE A 63 -7.09 -4.12 -3.55
CA PHE A 63 -7.17 -2.75 -4.09
C PHE A 63 -8.44 -2.00 -3.70
N ASP A 64 -9.58 -2.68 -3.63
CA ASP A 64 -10.85 -2.07 -3.22
C ASP A 64 -10.75 -1.50 -1.79
N LEU A 65 -10.11 -2.25 -0.88
CA LEU A 65 -9.88 -1.82 0.49
C LEU A 65 -8.92 -0.61 0.55
N ILE A 66 -7.86 -0.62 -0.25
CA ILE A 66 -6.92 0.50 -0.31
C ILE A 66 -7.62 1.76 -0.81
N GLU A 67 -8.47 1.64 -1.83
CA GLU A 67 -9.28 2.73 -2.35
C GLU A 67 -10.26 3.28 -1.30
N GLU A 68 -10.95 2.41 -0.57
CA GLU A 68 -11.84 2.83 0.54
C GLU A 68 -11.07 3.63 1.60
N LYS A 69 -9.87 3.18 1.99
CA LYS A 69 -9.03 3.90 2.96
C LYS A 69 -8.57 5.25 2.44
N ARG A 70 -8.16 5.33 1.17
CA ARG A 70 -7.82 6.60 0.50
C ARG A 70 -8.98 7.58 0.59
N ASP A 71 -10.19 7.15 0.22
CA ASP A 71 -11.37 8.01 0.20
C ASP A 71 -11.78 8.47 1.59
N ALA A 72 -11.73 7.58 2.58
CA ALA A 72 -11.97 7.92 3.97
C ALA A 72 -10.97 9.01 4.45
N MET A 73 -9.68 8.85 4.17
CA MET A 73 -8.66 9.84 4.50
C MET A 73 -8.89 11.17 3.78
N GLN A 74 -9.21 11.16 2.49
CA GLN A 74 -9.46 12.36 1.70
C GLN A 74 -10.72 13.11 2.17
N SER A 75 -11.75 12.39 2.61
CA SER A 75 -13.01 12.98 3.12
C SER A 75 -12.89 13.59 4.51
N LEU A 76 -11.80 13.30 5.25
CA LEU A 76 -11.64 13.75 6.63
C LEU A 76 -11.44 15.27 6.72
N VAL A 77 -12.45 15.95 7.27
CA VAL A 77 -12.39 17.37 7.61
C VAL A 77 -11.90 17.54 9.05
N LEU A 78 -10.73 18.14 9.23
CA LEU A 78 -10.19 18.41 10.56
C LEU A 78 -10.99 19.50 11.28
N PRO A 79 -11.32 19.31 12.58
CA PRO A 79 -11.92 20.35 13.40
C PRO A 79 -10.95 21.53 13.58
N PRO A 80 -11.45 22.74 13.91
CA PRO A 80 -10.62 23.94 13.94
C PRO A 80 -9.31 23.83 14.76
N PRO A 81 -9.30 23.23 15.98
CA PRO A 81 -8.05 23.07 16.74
C PRO A 81 -7.03 22.16 16.04
N ALA A 82 -7.49 21.05 15.46
CA ALA A 82 -6.63 20.11 14.75
C ALA A 82 -6.07 20.71 13.45
N ARG A 83 -6.87 21.53 12.76
CA ARG A 83 -6.44 22.26 11.56
C ARG A 83 -5.34 23.27 11.87
N GLN A 84 -5.47 23.99 12.99
CA GLN A 84 -4.43 24.93 13.45
C GLN A 84 -3.15 24.19 13.85
N ALA A 85 -3.27 23.09 14.59
CA ALA A 85 -2.12 22.26 14.96
C ALA A 85 -1.39 21.71 13.72
N LEU A 86 -2.13 21.22 12.72
CA LEU A 86 -1.54 20.76 11.46
C LEU A 86 -0.83 21.90 10.71
N ALA A 87 -1.45 23.08 10.63
CA ALA A 87 -0.86 24.24 9.95
C ALA A 87 0.41 24.78 10.62
N GLN A 88 0.57 24.58 11.93
CA GLN A 88 1.77 24.95 12.68
C GLN A 88 2.90 23.90 12.60
N ALA A 89 2.54 22.65 12.32
CA ALA A 89 3.48 21.53 12.26
C ALA A 89 4.10 21.30 10.87
N ALA A 90 3.51 21.91 9.83
CA ALA A 90 4.02 21.90 8.45
C ALA A 90 5.04 23.01 8.23
#